data_AF-A0A970LHB8-F1
#
_entry.id   AF-A0A970LHB8-F1
#
_cell.length_a   1.000
_cell.length_b   1.000
_cell.length_c   1.000
_cell.angle_alpha   90.00
_cell.angle_beta   90.00
_cell.angle_gamma   90.00
#
_symmetry.space_group_name_H-M   'P 1'
#
loop_
_entity.id
_entity.type
_entity.pdbx_description
1 polymer ?
#
loop_
_entity_poly.entity_id
_entity_poly.type
_entity_poly.pdbx_seq_one_letter_code
_entity_poly.pdbx_strand_id
1 'polypeptide(L)' 'MSTIITVHNLDFKYAEDKPSVLSEVNMEIEENSIRAIDGLSGCGKTTLALA' A
#
# COMPACT_ATOMS: atom_id res chain seq x y z
N MET A 1 -9.36 9.17 -18.16
CA MET A 1 -9.30 8.89 -16.71
C MET A 1 -7.90 9.26 -16.28
N SER A 2 -7.76 10.15 -15.29
CA SER A 2 -6.50 10.68 -14.77
C SER A 2 -6.10 9.88 -13.54
N THR A 3 -4.89 9.32 -13.50
CA THR A 3 -4.35 8.75 -12.27
C THR A 3 -3.97 9.89 -11.31
N ILE A 4 -4.51 9.86 -10.08
CA ILE A 4 -4.27 10.90 -9.06
C ILE A 4 -3.35 10.43 -7.93
N ILE A 5 -3.22 9.12 -7.72
CA ILE A 5 -2.26 8.53 -6.80
C ILE A 5 -1.53 7.41 -7.54
N THR A 6 -0.21 7.44 -7.46
CA THR A 6 0.67 6.41 -8.02
C THR A 6 1.67 5.99 -6.95
N VAL A 7 1.74 4.69 -6.69
CA VAL A 7 2.69 4.06 -5.77
C VAL A 7 3.57 3.13 -6.59
N HIS A 8 4.89 3.31 -6.49
CA HIS A 8 5.88 2.48 -7.17
C HIS A 8 6.86 1.88 -6.16
N ASN A 9 6.99 0.55 -6.19
CA ASN A 9 7.95 -0.22 -5.39
C ASN A 9 7.99 0.20 -3.91
N LEU A 10 6.82 0.32 -3.28
CA LEU A 10 6.74 0.67 -1.87
C LEU A 10 7.14 -0.54 -1.01
N ASP A 11 8.28 -0.39 -0.34
CA ASP A 11 8.78 -1.26 0.71
C ASP A 11 8.64 -0.57 2.06
N PHE A 12 8.14 -1.28 3.08
CA PHE A 12 8.01 -0.72 4.41
C PHE A 12 8.25 -1.76 5.50
N LYS A 13 9.06 -1.36 6.50
CA LYS A 13 9.25 -2.07 7.77
C LYS A 13 9.26 -1.08 8.93
N TYR A 14 8.69 -1.49 10.06
CA TYR A 14 8.55 -0.63 11.23
C TYR A 14 9.89 -0.36 11.96
N ALA A 15 10.86 -1.27 11.84
CA ALA A 15 12.21 -1.11 12.35
C ALA A 15 13.17 -1.99 11.55
N GLU A 16 14.48 -1.71 11.62
CA GLU A 16 15.49 -2.44 10.85
C GLU A 16 15.53 -3.94 11.15
N ASP A 17 15.33 -4.32 12.41
CA ASP A 17 15.34 -5.69 12.92
C ASP A 17 14.00 -6.42 12.76
N LYS A 18 12.98 -5.75 12.19
CA LYS A 18 11.66 -6.32 11.96
C LYS A 18 11.49 -6.81 10.53
N PRO A 19 10.64 -7.83 10.31
CA PRO A 19 10.31 -8.26 8.96
C PRO A 19 9.68 -7.12 8.15
N SER A 20 9.85 -7.19 6.83
CA SER A 20 9.13 -6.32 5.92
C SER A 20 7.62 -6.55 6.04
N VAL A 21 6.85 -5.48 6.08
CA VAL A 21 5.38 -5.50 6.15
C VAL A 21 4.78 -5.27 4.77
N LEU A 22 5.35 -4.34 4.00
CA LEU A 22 5.02 -4.10 2.60
C LEU A 22 6.26 -4.39 1.77
N SER A 23 6.08 -5.07 0.64
CA SER A 23 7.18 -5.42 -0.25
C SER A 23 6.74 -5.24 -1.70
N GLU A 24 7.46 -4.39 -2.42
CA GLU A 24 7.26 -4.04 -3.83
C GLU A 24 5.80 -3.72 -4.18
N VAL A 25 5.12 -2.96 -3.33
CA VAL A 25 3.72 -2.59 -3.59
C VAL A 25 3.67 -1.56 -4.72
N ASN A 26 2.91 -1.90 -5.76
CA ASN A 26 2.66 -1.06 -6.93
C ASN A 26 1.15 -0.86 -7.10
N MET A 27 0.70 0.40 -7.17
CA MET A 27 -0.73 0.73 -7.25
C MET A 27 -0.96 2.06 -7.96
N GLU A 28 -2.07 2.15 -8.69
CA GLU A 28 -2.61 3.39 -9.23
C GLU A 28 -4.06 3.57 -8.82
N ILE A 29 -4.44 4.81 -8.46
CA ILE A 29 -5.81 5.21 -8.15
C ILE A 29 -6.21 6.33 -9.10
N GLU A 30 -7.30 6.08 -9.83
CA GLU A 30 -7.87 7.03 -10.78
C GLU A 30 -8.76 8.07 -10.09
N GLU A 31 -8.82 9.25 -10.69
CA GLU A 31 -9.73 10.32 -10.29
C GLU A 31 -11.18 9.84 -10.30
N ASN A 32 -11.95 10.22 -9.28
CA ASN A 32 -13.36 9.85 -9.13
C ASN A 32 -13.63 8.33 -9.06
N SER A 33 -12.64 7.54 -8.63
CA SER A 33 -12.80 6.09 -8.42
C SER A 33 -12.94 5.71 -6.93
N ILE A 34 -13.58 4.57 -6.66
CA ILE A 34 -13.65 3.96 -5.33
C ILE A 34 -12.82 2.67 -5.37
N ARG A 35 -11.83 2.56 -4.48
CA ARG A 35 -10.97 1.38 -4.36
C ARG A 35 -11.10 0.77 -2.96
N ALA A 36 -11.27 -0.55 -2.90
CA ALA A 36 -11.23 -1.30 -1.66
C ALA A 36 -9.86 -1.98 -1.50
N ILE A 37 -9.31 -1.92 -0.28
CA ILE A 37 -8.10 -2.66 0.12
C ILE A 37 -8.56 -3.73 1.13
N ASP A 38 -8.50 -5.00 0.72
CA ASP A 38 -8.94 -6.14 1.53
C ASP A 38 -7.83 -7.21 1.66
N GLY A 39 -8.01 -8.12 2.61
CA GLY A 39 -7.07 -9.18 2.94
C GLY A 39 -7.17 -9.60 4.40
N LEU A 40 -6.46 -10.67 4.77
CA LEU A 40 -6.47 -11.20 6.14
C LEU A 40 -6.00 -10.18 7.19
N SER A 41 -6.43 -10.36 8.44
CA SER A 41 -5.91 -9.53 9.54
C SER A 41 -4.38 -9.67 9.63
N GLY A 42 -3.69 -8.56 9.86
CA GLY A 42 -2.22 -8.54 9.94
C GLY A 42 -1.46 -8.52 8.60
N CYS A 43 -2.14 -8.54 7.45
CA CYS A 43 -1.47 -8.54 6.14
C CYS A 43 -0.94 -7.16 5.67
N GLY A 44 -0.95 -6.13 6.53
CA GLY A 44 -0.37 -4.82 6.21
C GLY A 44 -1.33 -3.76 5.63
N LYS A 45 -2.66 -3.99 5.60
CA LYS A 45 -3.62 -3.01 5.04
C LYS A 45 -3.56 -1.62 5.70
N THR A 46 -3.62 -1.57 7.04
CA THR A 46 -3.51 -0.30 7.78
C THR A 46 -2.14 0.32 7.61
N THR A 47 -1.10 -0.50 7.48
CA THR A 47 0.25 -0.03 7.17
C THR A 47 0.30 0.63 5.78
N LEU A 48 -0.30 0.01 4.75
CA LEU A 48 -0.39 0.58 3.40
C LEU A 48 -1.18 1.89 3.35
N ALA A 49 -2.21 2.04 4.18
CA ALA A 49 -3.00 3.28 4.23
C ALA A 49 -2.27 4.45 4.93
N LEU A 50 -1.20 4.17 5.67
CA LEU A 50 -0.46 5.16 6.47
C LEU A 50 0.98 5.42 5.98
N ALA A 51 1.53 4.52 5.17
CA ALA A 51 2.86 4.65 4.55
C ALA A 51 2.84 5.73 3.47
#